data_AF-A0A182XND1-F1
#
_entry.id   AF-A0A182XND1-F1
#
_cell.length_a   1.000
_cell.length_b   1.000
_cell.length_c   1.000
_cell.angle_alpha   90.00
_cell.angle_beta   90.00
_cell.angle_gamma   90.00
#
_symmetry.space_group_name_H-M   'P 1'
#
loop_
_entity.id
_entity.type
_entity.pdbx_description
1 polymer ?
#
loop_
_entity_poly.entity_id
_entity_poly.type
_entity_poly.pdbx_seq_one_letter_code
_entity_poly.pdbx_strand_id
1 'polypeptide(L)'
;MRFAKKFLDAREIENDNRSLMNMHNNRVGRKLVKLLLRTECKCHGVSGSCAMKTCWKSLPSFHVIGDAMMKKYRKAKLVHGINIRNNQPQLVLKRKVNKPLLKNGKTLGDSQIPKRTELVYLEPSPNYCERNISIGVLGTADRNCNRTSQSIDHCDLLCCGRGYNTHQIERTWQCN
;
A
#
# COMPACT_ATOMS: atom_id res chain seq x y z
N MET A 1 -4.54 7.06 16.87
CA MET A 1 -4.45 7.56 15.47
C MET A 1 -4.59 9.07 15.27
N ARG A 2 -4.91 9.87 16.31
CA ARG A 2 -5.07 11.33 16.17
C ARG A 2 -3.79 12.05 15.73
N PHE A 3 -2.65 11.67 16.30
CA PHE A 3 -1.34 12.23 15.95
C PHE A 3 -0.98 12.00 14.47
N ALA A 4 -0.99 10.74 14.02
CA ALA A 4 -0.72 10.39 12.63
C ALA A 4 -1.66 11.09 11.63
N LYS A 5 -2.92 11.35 12.01
CA LYS A 5 -3.83 12.16 11.19
C LYS A 5 -3.34 13.60 11.10
N LYS A 6 -3.13 14.26 12.24
CA LYS A 6 -2.67 15.67 12.27
C LYS A 6 -1.35 15.87 11.52
N PHE A 7 -0.40 14.95 11.66
CA PHE A 7 0.93 15.09 11.08
C PHE A 7 0.96 14.80 9.57
N LEU A 8 0.39 13.67 9.13
CA LEU A 8 0.43 13.28 7.72
C LEU A 8 -0.52 14.09 6.85
N ASP A 9 -1.72 14.39 7.36
CA ASP A 9 -2.75 15.09 6.58
C ASP A 9 -2.48 16.60 6.49
N ALA A 10 -1.63 17.18 7.36
CA ALA A 10 -1.31 18.60 7.34
C ALA A 10 -0.50 19.03 6.10
N ARG A 11 0.13 18.09 5.38
CA ARG A 11 0.88 18.38 4.15
C ARG A 11 -0.01 18.48 2.91
N GLU A 12 -1.26 17.99 2.98
CA GLU A 12 -2.16 17.87 1.83
C GLU A 12 -3.10 19.09 1.75
N ILE A 13 -2.55 20.27 1.43
CA ILE A 13 -3.23 21.58 1.51
C ILE A 13 -3.89 21.98 0.18
N GLU A 14 -3.31 21.58 -0.94
CA GLU A 14 -3.62 22.11 -2.29
C GLU A 14 -5.03 21.76 -2.78
N ASN A 15 -5.74 20.87 -2.08
CA ASN A 15 -7.09 20.39 -2.40
C ASN A 15 -7.24 19.90 -3.84
N ASP A 16 -6.13 19.46 -4.43
CA ASP A 16 -6.06 18.91 -5.76
C ASP A 16 -6.33 17.40 -5.74
N ASN A 17 -6.39 16.79 -6.92
CA ASN A 17 -6.64 15.35 -7.02
C ASN A 17 -5.57 14.52 -6.28
N ARG A 18 -4.31 14.99 -6.25
CA ARG A 18 -3.21 14.33 -5.55
C ARG A 18 -3.38 14.40 -4.05
N SER A 19 -3.70 15.58 -3.51
CA SER A 19 -4.02 15.77 -2.09
C SER A 19 -5.16 14.85 -1.65
N LEU A 20 -6.22 14.76 -2.44
CA LEU A 20 -7.34 13.84 -2.15
C LEU A 20 -6.91 12.36 -2.14
N MET A 21 -6.06 11.96 -3.09
CA MET A 21 -5.53 10.60 -3.19
C MET A 21 -4.67 10.27 -1.95
N ASN A 22 -3.76 11.18 -1.59
CA ASN A 22 -2.89 11.04 -0.43
C ASN A 22 -3.70 10.94 0.86
N MET A 23 -4.67 11.84 1.06
CA MET A 23 -5.58 11.82 2.20
C MET A 23 -6.38 10.52 2.32
N HIS A 24 -6.84 9.97 1.18
CA HIS A 24 -7.53 8.68 1.14
C HIS A 24 -6.59 7.53 1.54
N ASN A 25 -5.41 7.43 0.93
CA ASN A 25 -4.45 6.38 1.20
C ASN A 25 -3.90 6.45 2.65
N ASN A 26 -3.64 7.64 3.17
CA ASN A 26 -3.25 7.89 4.56
C ASN A 26 -4.33 7.36 5.53
N ARG A 27 -5.61 7.60 5.23
CA ARG A 27 -6.73 7.08 6.01
C ARG A 27 -6.79 5.54 5.95
N VAL A 28 -6.57 4.94 4.80
CA VAL A 28 -6.53 3.48 4.63
C VAL A 28 -5.44 2.87 5.51
N GLY A 29 -4.24 3.44 5.52
CA GLY A 29 -3.14 2.98 6.37
C GLY A 29 -3.44 3.09 7.86
N ARG A 30 -3.93 4.24 8.33
CA ARG A 30 -4.32 4.40 9.75
C ARG A 30 -5.43 3.43 10.15
N LYS A 31 -6.40 3.18 9.27
CA LYS A 31 -7.48 2.21 9.51
C LYS A 31 -6.93 0.79 9.58
N LEU A 32 -6.01 0.43 8.70
CA LEU A 32 -5.40 -0.90 8.66
C LEU A 32 -4.69 -1.23 9.97
N VAL A 33 -3.86 -0.31 10.47
CA VAL A 33 -3.17 -0.49 11.76
C VAL A 33 -4.16 -0.66 12.91
N LYS A 34 -5.23 0.14 12.95
CA LYS A 34 -6.28 0.00 13.98
C LYS A 34 -7.00 -1.35 13.90
N LEU A 35 -7.27 -1.85 12.70
CA LEU A 35 -7.95 -3.13 12.47
C LEU A 35 -7.09 -4.33 12.87
N LEU A 36 -5.76 -4.22 12.77
CA LEU A 36 -4.83 -5.31 13.06
C LEU A 36 -4.38 -5.36 14.52
N LEU A 37 -4.90 -4.49 15.40
CA LEU A 37 -4.62 -4.55 16.84
C LEU A 37 -5.07 -5.89 17.42
N ARG A 38 -4.14 -6.59 18.07
CA ARG A 38 -4.41 -7.85 18.77
C ARG A 38 -4.70 -7.60 20.24
N THR A 39 -5.55 -8.44 20.82
CA THR A 39 -5.70 -8.48 22.29
C THR A 39 -4.62 -9.42 22.80
N GLU A 40 -3.68 -8.89 23.58
CA GLU A 40 -2.73 -9.68 24.34
C GLU A 40 -3.23 -9.78 25.78
N CYS A 41 -3.00 -10.92 26.42
CA CYS A 41 -3.38 -11.14 27.81
C CYS A 41 -2.20 -11.74 28.57
N LYS A 42 -2.04 -11.32 29.82
CA LYS A 42 -1.14 -11.95 30.79
C LYS A 42 -1.96 -12.62 31.89
N CYS A 43 -1.66 -13.88 32.16
CA CYS A 43 -2.31 -14.68 33.19
C CYS A 43 -1.58 -14.52 34.52
N HIS A 44 -2.36 -14.42 35.60
CA HIS A 44 -1.88 -14.11 36.94
C HIS A 44 -2.48 -15.02 38.02
N GLY A 45 -3.14 -16.12 37.64
CA GLY A 45 -3.71 -17.07 38.60
C GLY A 45 -2.64 -17.97 39.25
N VAL A 46 -3.03 -18.67 40.31
CA VAL A 46 -2.16 -19.60 41.06
C VAL A 46 -1.50 -20.60 40.10
N SER A 47 -0.20 -20.83 40.29
CA SER A 47 0.63 -21.71 39.45
C SER A 47 0.61 -21.37 37.95
N GLY A 48 0.40 -20.09 37.59
CA GLY A 48 0.34 -19.64 36.20
C GLY A 48 -1.00 -19.87 35.51
N SER A 49 -2.04 -20.23 36.26
CA SER A 49 -3.39 -20.40 35.70
C SER A 49 -3.96 -19.08 35.15
N CYS A 50 -4.83 -19.19 34.16
CA CYS A 50 -5.52 -18.05 33.54
C CYS A 50 -6.90 -17.74 34.15
N ALA A 51 -7.18 -18.25 35.35
CA ALA A 51 -8.44 -17.96 36.07
C ALA A 51 -8.62 -16.44 36.29
N MET A 52 -7.52 -15.73 36.53
CA MET A 52 -7.44 -14.28 36.43
C MET A 52 -6.42 -13.89 35.36
N LYS A 53 -6.80 -12.96 34.47
CA LYS A 53 -5.91 -12.43 33.44
C LYS A 53 -6.23 -10.97 33.15
N THR A 54 -5.20 -10.21 32.79
CA THR A 54 -5.32 -8.82 32.34
C THR A 54 -5.03 -8.76 30.86
N CYS A 55 -5.89 -8.10 30.08
CA CYS A 55 -5.74 -8.00 28.63
C CYS A 55 -5.63 -6.54 28.18
N TRP A 56 -4.84 -6.28 27.13
CA TRP A 56 -4.71 -4.98 26.48
C TRP A 56 -4.65 -5.11 24.97
N LYS A 57 -4.89 -4.02 24.26
CA LYS A 57 -4.67 -3.95 22.82
C LYS A 57 -3.20 -3.65 22.55
N SER A 58 -2.57 -4.51 21.76
CA SER A 58 -1.18 -4.40 21.36
C SER A 58 -1.07 -4.37 19.84
N LEU A 59 -0.02 -3.72 19.34
CA LEU A 59 0.30 -3.75 17.92
C LEU A 59 0.92 -5.10 17.56
N PRO A 60 0.56 -5.70 16.42
CA PRO A 60 1.30 -6.83 15.89
C PRO A 60 2.69 -6.38 15.44
N SER A 61 3.57 -7.33 15.13
CA SER A 61 4.81 -7.03 14.41
C SER A 61 4.50 -6.24 13.13
N PHE A 62 5.34 -5.24 12.83
CA PHE A 62 5.11 -4.35 11.70
C PHE A 62 5.11 -5.08 10.35
N HIS A 63 5.80 -6.23 10.24
CA HIS A 63 5.74 -7.09 9.05
C HIS A 63 4.30 -7.53 8.72
N VAL A 64 3.48 -7.83 9.72
CA VAL A 64 2.06 -8.21 9.52
C VAL A 64 1.26 -7.05 8.91
N ILE A 65 1.55 -5.82 9.36
CA ILE A 65 0.95 -4.61 8.81
C ILE A 65 1.44 -4.39 7.38
N GLY A 66 2.74 -4.58 7.13
CA GLY A 66 3.36 -4.48 5.81
C GLY A 66 2.75 -5.45 4.80
N ASP A 67 2.60 -6.73 5.16
CA ASP A 67 1.98 -7.75 4.32
C ASP A 67 0.52 -7.44 4.01
N ALA A 68 -0.24 -7.01 5.02
CA ALA A 68 -1.62 -6.60 4.83
C ALA A 68 -1.74 -5.36 3.93
N MET A 69 -0.79 -4.42 4.02
CA MET A 69 -0.72 -3.25 3.15
C MET A 69 -0.32 -3.64 1.72
N MET A 70 0.64 -4.55 1.56
CA MET A 70 1.07 -5.08 0.26
C MET A 70 -0.08 -5.77 -0.48
N LYS A 71 -0.93 -6.51 0.24
CA LYS A 71 -2.16 -7.10 -0.32
C LYS A 71 -3.13 -6.03 -0.86
N LYS A 72 -3.20 -4.86 -0.22
CA LYS A 72 -3.99 -3.71 -0.70
C LYS A 72 -3.33 -3.04 -1.91
N TYR A 73 -2.00 -2.89 -1.88
CA TYR A 73 -1.22 -2.30 -2.97
C TYR A 73 -1.43 -3.09 -4.28
N ARG A 74 -1.32 -4.42 -4.24
CA ARG A 74 -1.55 -5.30 -5.40
C ARG A 74 -2.97 -5.21 -5.99
N LYS A 75 -3.94 -4.69 -5.22
CA LYS A 75 -5.35 -4.55 -5.62
C LYS A 75 -5.78 -3.08 -5.75
N ALA A 76 -4.84 -2.15 -5.73
CA ALA A 76 -5.12 -0.72 -5.78
C ALA A 76 -5.89 -0.35 -7.06
N LYS A 77 -6.68 0.73 -6.98
CA LYS A 77 -7.59 1.14 -8.05
C LYS A 77 -7.14 2.44 -8.70
N LEU A 78 -7.15 2.45 -10.04
CA LEU A 78 -6.94 3.65 -10.83
C LEU A 78 -8.19 4.54 -10.69
N VAL A 79 -7.98 5.79 -10.30
CA VAL A 79 -9.01 6.80 -10.13
C VAL A 79 -8.70 8.04 -10.98
N HIS A 80 -9.71 8.86 -11.21
CA HIS A 80 -9.54 10.22 -11.73
C HIS A 80 -10.39 11.18 -10.88
N GLY A 81 -10.02 12.46 -10.89
CA GLY A 81 -10.81 13.50 -10.24
C GLY A 81 -11.93 13.98 -11.16
N ILE A 82 -13.12 14.19 -10.58
CA ILE A 82 -14.20 14.95 -11.20
C ILE A 82 -14.57 16.11 -10.28
N ASN A 83 -15.06 17.21 -10.86
CA ASN A 83 -15.60 18.31 -10.08
C ASN A 83 -17.10 18.13 -9.92
N ILE A 84 -17.57 18.07 -8.67
CA ILE A 84 -19.00 18.08 -8.37
C ILE A 84 -19.51 19.52 -8.39
N ARG A 85 -20.83 19.70 -8.55
CA ARG A 85 -21.52 20.97 -8.24
C ARG A 85 -21.00 21.48 -6.87
N ASN A 86 -20.56 22.73 -6.83
CA ASN A 86 -19.79 23.39 -5.74
C ASN A 86 -18.26 23.33 -5.87
N ASN A 87 -17.72 22.94 -7.02
CA ASN A 87 -16.28 22.94 -7.32
C ASN A 87 -15.44 22.11 -6.34
N GLN A 88 -16.05 21.10 -5.70
CA GLN A 88 -15.35 20.17 -4.84
C GLN A 88 -14.85 18.99 -5.66
N PRO A 89 -13.52 18.75 -5.70
CA PRO A 89 -12.97 17.61 -6.40
C PRO A 89 -13.33 16.31 -5.67
N GLN A 90 -13.68 15.28 -6.43
CA GLN A 90 -13.98 13.95 -5.93
C GLN A 90 -13.31 12.88 -6.79
N LEU A 91 -12.69 11.91 -6.12
CA LEU A 91 -12.06 10.77 -6.78
C LEU A 91 -13.10 9.72 -7.17
N VAL A 92 -13.07 9.31 -8.43
CA VAL A 92 -13.93 8.28 -9.00
C VAL A 92 -13.13 7.22 -9.73
N LEU A 93 -13.61 5.97 -9.68
CA LEU A 93 -12.96 4.83 -10.29
C LEU A 93 -12.90 4.99 -11.82
N LYS A 94 -11.70 4.86 -12.41
CA LYS A 94 -11.54 4.82 -13.86
C LYS A 94 -11.93 3.43 -14.36
N ARG A 95 -13.07 3.31 -15.05
CA ARG A 95 -13.52 2.04 -15.65
C ARG A 95 -12.79 1.79 -16.97
N LYS A 96 -12.34 0.55 -17.20
CA LYS A 96 -11.95 0.10 -18.55
C LYS A 96 -13.21 0.17 -19.42
N VAL A 97 -13.12 0.91 -20.52
CA VAL A 97 -14.22 1.22 -21.43
C VAL A 97 -14.86 -0.07 -21.94
N ASN A 98 -16.13 -0.28 -21.58
CA ASN A 98 -17.14 -1.07 -22.30
C ASN A 98 -18.55 -0.90 -21.67
N LYS A 99 -18.79 0.18 -20.91
CA LYS A 99 -20.15 0.60 -20.56
C LYS A 99 -20.26 2.08 -20.89
N PRO A 100 -21.18 2.47 -21.80
CA PRO A 100 -21.36 3.87 -22.13
C PRO A 100 -21.62 4.66 -20.84
N LEU A 101 -20.89 5.75 -20.70
CA LEU A 101 -21.17 6.75 -19.67
C LEU A 101 -22.63 7.13 -19.87
N LEU A 102 -23.47 6.76 -18.89
CA LEU A 102 -24.87 7.15 -18.85
C LEU A 102 -24.90 8.68 -18.82
N LYS A 103 -24.97 9.29 -20.00
CA LYS A 103 -25.60 10.59 -20.24
C LYS A 103 -26.96 10.46 -19.59
N ASN A 104 -27.15 11.12 -18.44
CA ASN A 104 -28.42 11.54 -17.84
C ASN A 104 -28.19 11.74 -16.35
N GLY A 105 -27.72 12.94 -15.95
CA GLY A 105 -27.99 13.64 -14.70
C GLY A 105 -28.11 12.89 -13.36
N LYS A 106 -27.67 11.64 -13.24
CA LYS A 106 -27.82 10.81 -12.04
C LYS A 106 -26.64 11.06 -11.11
N THR A 107 -26.99 11.15 -9.82
CA THR A 107 -26.06 11.14 -8.70
C THR A 107 -24.98 10.07 -8.90
N LEU A 108 -23.74 10.41 -8.60
CA LEU A 108 -22.61 9.49 -8.67
C LEU A 108 -22.96 8.24 -7.86
N GLY A 109 -23.28 7.12 -8.53
CA GLY A 109 -23.67 5.91 -7.82
C GLY A 109 -22.52 5.42 -6.95
N ASP A 110 -22.82 4.93 -5.73
CA ASP A 110 -21.83 4.44 -4.76
C ASP A 110 -20.79 3.48 -5.36
N SER A 111 -21.17 2.73 -6.39
CA SER A 111 -20.29 1.81 -7.13
C SER A 111 -19.18 2.49 -7.96
N GLN A 112 -19.19 3.82 -8.08
CA GLN A 112 -18.14 4.60 -8.78
C GLN A 112 -17.14 5.24 -7.80
N ILE A 113 -17.46 5.26 -6.50
CA ILE A 113 -16.60 5.82 -5.45
C ILE A 113 -15.67 4.71 -4.95
N PRO A 114 -14.34 4.95 -4.84
CA PRO A 114 -13.43 3.96 -4.28
C PRO A 114 -13.76 3.66 -2.81
N LYS A 115 -13.67 2.39 -2.41
CA LYS A 115 -13.97 2.01 -1.03
C LYS A 115 -12.94 2.64 -0.09
N ARG A 116 -13.38 3.04 1.11
CA ARG A 116 -12.51 3.57 2.19
C ARG A 116 -11.49 2.58 2.75
N THR A 117 -11.41 1.36 2.20
CA THR A 117 -10.49 0.28 2.59
C THR A 117 -9.53 -0.10 1.47
N GLU A 118 -9.66 0.48 0.28
CA GLU A 118 -8.86 0.22 -0.91
C GLU A 118 -7.87 1.34 -1.14
N LEU A 119 -6.64 1.01 -1.55
CA LEU A 119 -5.69 2.02 -2.01
C LEU A 119 -6.06 2.49 -3.42
N VAL A 120 -5.79 3.75 -3.71
CA VAL A 120 -6.08 4.37 -5.01
C VAL A 120 -4.86 5.08 -5.56
N TYR A 121 -4.80 5.19 -6.89
CA TYR A 121 -3.73 5.89 -7.59
C TYR A 121 -4.28 6.63 -8.81
N LEU A 122 -3.66 7.76 -9.19
CA LEU A 122 -4.09 8.61 -10.31
C LEU A 122 -3.43 8.22 -11.63
N GLU A 123 -2.17 7.80 -11.58
CA GLU A 123 -1.32 7.60 -12.76
C GLU A 123 -0.69 6.20 -12.75
N PRO A 124 -0.63 5.53 -13.91
CA PRO A 124 0.07 4.25 -14.00
C PRO A 124 1.54 4.42 -13.62
N SER A 125 2.09 3.40 -12.97
CA SER A 125 3.51 3.41 -12.59
C SER A 125 4.41 3.40 -13.84
N PRO A 126 5.54 4.12 -13.80
CA PRO A 126 6.52 4.11 -14.88
C PRO A 126 7.20 2.75 -14.99
N ASN A 127 7.98 2.56 -16.06
CA ASN A 127 8.92 1.46 -16.14
C ASN A 127 10.12 1.73 -15.20
N TYR A 128 10.40 0.79 -14.30
CA TYR A 128 11.49 0.88 -13.32
C TYR A 128 12.79 0.19 -13.75
N CYS A 129 12.80 -0.46 -14.92
CA CYS A 129 13.94 -1.23 -15.43
C CYS A 129 15.15 -0.36 -15.75
N GLU A 130 14.91 0.74 -16.45
CA GLU A 130 15.95 1.65 -16.96
C GLU A 130 16.11 2.85 -16.05
N ARG A 131 17.35 3.35 -15.94
CA ARG A 131 17.65 4.52 -15.11
C ARG A 131 17.06 5.77 -15.77
N ASN A 132 16.20 6.47 -15.03
CA ASN A 132 15.66 7.75 -15.42
C ASN A 132 15.60 8.70 -14.22
N ILE A 133 16.60 9.58 -14.11
CA ILE A 133 16.80 10.50 -12.98
C ILE A 133 15.68 11.57 -12.92
N SER A 134 15.11 11.97 -14.07
CA SER A 134 14.07 13.01 -14.12
C SER A 134 12.81 12.65 -13.32
N ILE A 135 12.48 11.36 -13.24
CA ILE A 135 11.34 10.81 -12.50
C ILE A 135 11.77 10.05 -11.24
N GLY A 136 13.06 10.13 -10.86
CA GLY A 136 13.61 9.46 -9.67
C GLY A 136 13.76 7.94 -9.77
N VAL A 137 13.79 7.38 -11.00
CA VAL A 137 14.00 5.94 -11.22
C VAL A 137 15.49 5.65 -11.37
N LEU A 138 16.04 4.81 -10.52
CA LEU A 138 17.48 4.45 -10.55
C LEU A 138 17.81 3.30 -11.50
N GLY A 139 16.81 2.57 -11.99
CA GLY A 139 16.97 1.34 -12.77
C GLY A 139 17.14 0.10 -11.88
N THR A 140 17.27 -1.08 -12.52
CA THR A 140 17.48 -2.36 -11.82
C THR A 140 18.87 -2.96 -12.00
N ALA A 141 19.81 -2.22 -12.60
CA ALA A 141 21.21 -2.62 -12.69
C ALA A 141 21.80 -2.88 -11.29
N ASP A 142 22.69 -3.87 -11.20
CA ASP A 142 23.42 -4.26 -9.99
C ASP A 142 22.57 -4.66 -8.78
N ARG A 143 21.27 -4.93 -9.00
CA ARG A 143 20.40 -5.49 -7.96
C ARG A 143 20.59 -7.00 -7.88
N ASN A 144 20.74 -7.51 -6.65
CA ASN A 144 20.73 -8.95 -6.41
C ASN A 144 19.37 -9.55 -6.79
N CYS A 145 19.39 -10.63 -7.55
CA CYS A 145 18.21 -11.36 -7.99
C CYS A 145 18.29 -12.83 -7.57
N ASN A 146 17.14 -13.50 -7.54
CA ASN A 146 17.05 -14.90 -7.17
C ASN A 146 16.55 -15.74 -8.35
N ARG A 147 17.44 -16.55 -8.94
CA ARG A 147 17.12 -17.41 -10.09
C ARG A 147 16.05 -18.46 -9.80
N THR A 148 15.89 -18.86 -8.53
CA THR A 148 14.94 -19.91 -8.12
C THR A 148 13.59 -19.35 -7.68
N SER A 149 13.45 -18.03 -7.58
CA SER A 149 12.22 -17.40 -7.10
C SER A 149 11.12 -17.44 -8.16
N GLN A 150 9.87 -17.54 -7.71
CA GLN A 150 8.68 -17.34 -8.54
C GLN A 150 8.05 -15.96 -8.32
N SER A 151 8.73 -15.08 -7.57
CA SER A 151 8.23 -13.75 -7.24
C SER A 151 8.95 -12.66 -8.04
N ILE A 152 8.74 -11.41 -7.63
CA ILE A 152 9.26 -10.21 -8.29
C ILE A 152 10.78 -10.06 -8.24
N ASP A 153 11.45 -10.85 -7.40
CA ASP A 153 12.90 -10.97 -7.28
C ASP A 153 13.50 -12.00 -8.25
N HIS A 154 12.68 -12.68 -9.05
CA HIS A 154 13.16 -13.59 -10.11
C HIS A 154 14.05 -12.83 -11.10
N CYS A 155 15.20 -13.40 -11.44
CA CYS A 155 16.22 -12.73 -12.26
C CYS A 155 15.68 -12.25 -13.62
N ASP A 156 14.87 -13.05 -14.32
CA ASP A 156 14.36 -12.65 -15.64
C ASP A 156 13.44 -11.43 -15.56
N LEU A 157 12.70 -11.29 -14.45
CA LEU A 157 11.80 -10.16 -14.23
C LEU A 157 12.56 -8.95 -13.68
N LEU A 158 13.38 -9.12 -12.63
CA LEU A 158 14.09 -8.03 -11.98
C LEU A 158 15.14 -7.39 -12.91
N CYS A 159 15.83 -8.22 -13.70
CA CYS A 159 16.82 -7.78 -14.68
C CYS A 159 16.18 -7.42 -16.04
N CYS A 160 14.85 -7.51 -16.15
CA CYS A 160 14.08 -7.11 -17.33
C CYS A 160 14.56 -7.77 -18.63
N GLY A 161 14.95 -9.05 -18.55
CA GLY A 161 15.45 -9.83 -19.69
C GLY A 161 16.89 -9.52 -20.14
N ARG A 162 17.60 -8.59 -19.48
CA ARG A 162 19.00 -8.23 -19.84
C ARG A 162 20.05 -9.28 -19.46
N GLY A 163 19.65 -10.35 -18.78
CA GLY A 163 20.55 -11.33 -18.15
C GLY A 163 21.04 -10.88 -16.77
N TYR A 164 21.89 -11.69 -16.15
CA TYR A 164 22.45 -11.44 -14.82
C TYR A 164 23.84 -12.04 -14.68
N ASN A 165 24.69 -11.40 -13.88
CA ASN A 165 26.00 -11.92 -13.50
C ASN A 165 25.86 -12.79 -12.25
N THR A 166 26.66 -13.85 -12.17
CA THR A 166 26.72 -14.71 -10.98
C THR A 166 28.06 -14.53 -10.30
N HIS A 167 28.04 -14.19 -9.00
CA HIS A 167 29.24 -14.07 -8.19
C HIS A 167 29.20 -15.09 -7.06
N GLN A 168 30.28 -15.86 -6.88
CA GLN A 168 30.47 -16.68 -5.70
C GLN A 168 31.12 -15.84 -4.61
N ILE A 169 30.52 -15.81 -3.42
CA ILE A 169 30.99 -15.02 -2.28
C ILE A 169 31.15 -15.99 -1.11
N GLU A 170 32.36 -16.07 -0.57
CA GLU A 170 32.61 -16.78 0.67
C GLU A 170 32.07 -15.96 1.86
N ARG A 171 31.35 -16.61 2.76
CA ARG A 171 30.80 -15.98 3.96
C ARG A 171 31.18 -16.82 5.17
N THR A 172 31.71 -16.18 6.20
CA THR A 172 31.97 -16.80 7.49
C THR A 172 30.84 -16.43 8.46
N TRP A 173 30.25 -17.43 9.10
CA TRP A 173 29.31 -17.24 10.20
C TRP A 173 29.64 -18.24 11.31
N GLN A 174 29.19 -17.97 12.54
CA GLN A 174 29.35 -18.94 13.63
C GLN A 174 28.61 -20.23 13.28
N CYS A 175 29.39 -21.28 13.05
CA CYS A 175 28.96 -22.67 13.03
C CYS A 175 29.47 -23.37 14.30
N ASN A 176 28.88 -24.52 14.62
CA ASN A 176 29.14 -25.29 15.84
C ASN A 176 30.63 -25.47 16.17
#